data_AF-A0A015LAZ0-F1
#
_entry.id   AF-A0A015LAZ0-F1
#
_cell.length_a   1.000
_cell.length_b   1.000
_cell.length_c   1.000
_cell.angle_alpha   90.00
_cell.angle_beta   90.00
_cell.angle_gamma   90.00
#
_symmetry.space_group_name_H-M   'P 1'
#
loop_
_entity.id
_entity.type
_entity.pdbx_description
1 polymer ?
#
loop_
_entity_poly.entity_id
_entity_poly.type
_entity_poly.pdbx_seq_one_letter_code
_entity_poly.pdbx_strand_id
1 'polypeptide(L)'
;MELVKLNDENSFDPTPKLKSSSVPIFFVSFDERDNNCFHCGEEYTRTIIYGQKYCKKCLSCYLNNITAINIHLVVYLFAKDSECTDYHEIIRTKVPPNIQECCLIILFFKQIISHYQLFDNTLDDLYDKVFEDEKYCKLCGKLSYQETDHKFIIKFKLCSSCYLISSGCIESTFTEKFISIIYLPFWDNTSRCYCDKKLVFTSNCQKYCENCFIFFIGCRYCLTTNIIFGITNQSQCKKCKRISTIIFDRTKIISINSGDSVLDDFLINIRYDQLKIAKFANDLKNINKYFIPSEIYNNFFRHDQKWVKYIPYSQLTNVKKIAEGGFSIIYQATWIYDLKNNNNSIVILKRFKNLQYAKKYFLKELESNYCCYKLGSYVNETFGFTKDPKLDDYTLVMRYASEGDLHKYLQNEFTEIKW
;
A
#
# COMPACT_ATOMS: atom_id res chain seq x y z
N MET A 1 3.01 -20.90 7.92
CA MET A 1 3.99 -20.90 6.82
C MET A 1 5.15 -20.03 7.29
N GLU A 2 6.27 -20.64 7.67
CA GLU A 2 7.44 -19.88 8.13
C GLU A 2 7.89 -18.95 6.99
N LEU A 3 7.93 -17.65 7.27
CA LEU A 3 8.51 -16.67 6.37
C LEU A 3 10.00 -16.98 6.26
N VAL A 4 10.36 -17.74 5.22
CA VAL A 4 11.76 -18.02 4.88
C VAL A 4 12.47 -16.68 4.77
N LYS A 5 13.55 -16.51 5.54
CA LYS A 5 14.49 -15.38 5.39
C LYS A 5 14.93 -15.32 3.93
N LEU A 6 14.28 -14.49 3.13
CA LEU A 6 14.75 -14.11 1.81
C LEU A 6 15.92 -13.16 2.03
N ASN A 7 17.13 -13.72 1.95
CA ASN A 7 18.46 -13.11 1.97
C ASN A 7 18.56 -11.65 2.47
N ASP A 8 19.14 -11.49 3.66
CA ASP A 8 19.81 -10.26 4.08
C ASP A 8 21.04 -10.01 3.19
N GLU A 9 20.84 -9.49 1.98
CA GLU A 9 21.92 -8.80 1.29
C GLU A 9 22.12 -7.43 1.95
N ASN A 10 23.04 -7.38 2.91
CA ASN A 10 23.42 -6.16 3.66
C ASN A 10 23.88 -5.00 2.75
N SER A 11 24.12 -5.24 1.46
CA SER A 11 24.56 -4.26 0.46
C SER A 11 23.46 -3.73 -0.49
N PHE A 12 22.17 -4.04 -0.27
CA PHE A 12 21.12 -3.58 -1.19
C PHE A 12 20.96 -2.04 -1.19
N ASP A 13 21.17 -1.42 -2.36
CA ASP A 13 20.81 -0.02 -2.65
C ASP A 13 19.72 0.01 -3.74
N PRO A 14 18.52 0.55 -3.47
CA PRO A 14 17.46 0.69 -4.46
C PRO A 14 17.86 1.49 -5.71
N THR A 15 18.83 2.41 -5.62
CA THR A 15 19.24 3.28 -6.74
C THR A 15 20.77 3.42 -6.80
N PRO A 16 21.52 2.34 -7.07
CA PRO A 16 22.98 2.28 -6.85
C PRO A 16 23.80 3.28 -7.69
N LYS A 17 23.21 3.83 -8.76
CA LYS A 17 23.84 4.83 -9.64
C LYS A 17 23.62 6.28 -9.20
N LEU A 18 22.91 6.50 -8.10
CA LEU A 18 22.59 7.81 -7.54
C LEU A 18 23.17 7.92 -6.12
N LYS A 19 23.44 9.13 -5.61
CA LYS A 19 23.80 9.34 -4.20
C LYS A 19 22.62 9.90 -3.43
N SER A 20 22.52 9.60 -2.14
CA SER A 20 21.58 10.30 -1.28
C SER A 20 21.91 11.79 -1.20
N SER A 21 20.89 12.65 -1.14
CA SER A 21 21.09 14.07 -0.89
C SER A 21 21.59 14.33 0.53
N SER A 22 22.37 15.39 0.71
CA SER A 22 22.78 15.92 2.01
C SER A 22 21.64 16.68 2.69
N VAL A 23 20.74 17.27 1.91
CA VAL A 23 19.58 18.05 2.38
C VAL A 23 18.26 17.37 1.99
N PRO A 24 17.18 17.52 2.77
CA PRO A 24 15.89 16.92 2.43
C PRO A 24 15.28 17.50 1.15
N ILE A 25 14.64 16.64 0.36
CA ILE A 25 13.90 17.02 -0.85
C ILE A 25 12.45 17.34 -0.48
N PHE A 26 12.13 18.63 -0.35
CA PHE A 26 10.80 19.12 0.04
C PHE A 26 9.95 19.66 -1.11
N PHE A 27 10.48 19.73 -2.33
CA PHE A 27 9.75 20.27 -3.47
C PHE A 27 8.67 19.34 -4.04
N VAL A 28 8.46 18.14 -3.50
CA VAL A 28 7.46 17.16 -3.99
C VAL A 28 6.55 16.68 -2.86
N SER A 29 5.26 16.49 -3.12
CA SER A 29 4.34 15.93 -2.12
C SER A 29 4.39 14.41 -2.07
N PHE A 30 4.02 13.84 -0.92
CA PHE A 30 3.75 12.41 -0.74
C PHE A 30 2.28 12.04 -0.97
N ASP A 31 1.41 13.03 -1.19
CA ASP A 31 0.00 12.90 -1.60
C ASP A 31 -0.19 13.58 -2.97
N GLU A 32 -0.55 12.81 -4.00
CA GLU A 32 -0.86 13.33 -5.34
C GLU A 32 -2.05 14.31 -5.37
N ARG A 33 -2.92 14.30 -4.35
CA ARG A 33 -4.05 15.24 -4.23
C ARG A 33 -3.66 16.60 -3.69
N ASP A 34 -2.48 16.77 -3.09
CA ASP A 34 -2.08 18.06 -2.56
C ASP A 34 -1.97 19.08 -3.70
N ASN A 35 -2.66 20.20 -3.55
CA ASN A 35 -2.57 21.31 -4.51
C ASN A 35 -1.51 22.32 -4.08
N ASN A 36 -1.30 22.48 -2.77
CA ASN A 36 -0.35 23.45 -2.22
C ASN A 36 0.83 22.73 -1.57
N CYS A 37 2.01 23.35 -1.65
CA CYS A 37 3.23 22.85 -1.06
C CYS A 37 3.15 22.85 0.46
N PHE A 38 3.28 21.68 1.07
CA PHE A 38 3.28 21.55 2.53
C PHE A 38 4.40 22.36 3.22
N HIS A 39 5.48 22.70 2.50
CA HIS A 39 6.64 23.40 3.05
C HIS A 39 6.52 24.92 2.97
N CYS A 40 6.08 25.47 1.83
CA CYS A 40 6.05 26.92 1.61
C CYS A 40 4.67 27.51 1.29
N GLY A 41 3.62 26.70 1.22
CA GLY A 41 2.24 27.14 0.95
C GLY A 41 1.91 27.42 -0.52
N GLU A 42 2.90 27.63 -1.38
CA GLU A 42 2.73 27.89 -2.82
C GLU A 42 2.06 26.73 -3.55
N GLU A 43 1.31 27.02 -4.61
CA GLU A 43 0.70 26.00 -5.46
C GLU A 43 1.76 25.12 -6.15
N TYR A 44 1.49 23.81 -6.22
CA TYR A 44 2.31 22.87 -6.96
C TYR A 44 2.16 23.08 -8.47
N THR A 45 3.29 23.19 -9.17
CA THR A 45 3.36 23.13 -10.63
C THR A 45 3.39 21.69 -11.10
N ARG A 46 2.82 21.40 -12.27
CA ARG A 46 2.91 20.08 -12.92
C ARG A 46 4.02 20.05 -13.96
N THR A 47 4.71 18.92 -14.08
CA THR A 47 5.62 18.67 -15.20
C THR A 47 4.83 18.43 -16.49
N ILE A 48 5.45 18.70 -17.65
CA ILE A 48 4.76 18.63 -18.95
C ILE A 48 4.30 17.21 -19.29
N ILE A 49 5.20 16.23 -19.21
CA ILE A 49 4.97 14.92 -19.84
C ILE A 49 4.11 14.00 -18.99
N TYR A 50 4.43 13.93 -17.69
CA TYR A 50 3.77 13.02 -16.76
C TYR A 50 2.94 13.76 -15.72
N GLY A 51 2.78 15.09 -15.79
CA GLY A 51 1.93 15.82 -14.85
C GLY A 51 2.37 15.74 -13.38
N GLN A 52 3.64 15.45 -13.12
CA GLN A 52 4.14 15.26 -11.76
C GLN A 52 4.13 16.59 -11.01
N LYS A 53 3.59 16.61 -9.80
CA LYS A 53 3.52 17.84 -8.98
C LYS A 53 4.85 18.14 -8.30
N TYR A 54 5.34 19.37 -8.46
CA TYR A 54 6.53 19.89 -7.78
C TYR A 54 6.41 21.40 -7.50
N CYS A 55 7.07 21.86 -6.44
CA CYS A 55 7.03 23.26 -6.01
C CYS A 55 8.27 23.99 -6.55
N LYS A 56 8.07 24.98 -7.41
CA LYS A 56 9.15 25.76 -8.05
C LYS A 56 10.04 26.44 -7.02
N LYS A 57 9.44 27.12 -6.04
CA LYS A 57 10.16 27.84 -4.97
C LYS A 57 11.05 26.90 -4.16
N CYS A 58 10.49 25.80 -3.66
CA CYS A 58 11.26 24.80 -2.91
C CYS A 58 12.33 24.11 -3.75
N LEU A 59 12.10 23.92 -5.06
CA LEU A 59 13.10 23.34 -5.95
C LEU A 59 14.27 24.32 -6.16
N SER A 60 13.98 25.61 -6.37
CA SER A 60 15.00 26.66 -6.48
C SER A 60 15.83 26.74 -5.19
N CYS A 61 15.19 26.78 -4.02
CA CYS A 61 15.88 26.72 -2.73
C CYS A 61 16.72 25.45 -2.57
N TYR A 62 16.23 24.29 -3.02
CA TYR A 62 16.98 23.04 -2.96
C TYR A 62 18.23 23.08 -3.85
N LEU A 63 18.11 23.60 -5.08
CA LEU A 63 19.20 23.73 -6.03
C LEU A 63 20.32 24.65 -5.54
N ASN A 64 19.99 25.75 -4.85
CA ASN A 64 20.98 26.65 -4.26
C ASN A 64 21.82 25.99 -3.15
N ASN A 65 21.32 24.91 -2.54
CA ASN A 65 21.97 24.23 -1.43
C ASN A 65 22.77 22.99 -1.85
N ILE A 66 22.85 22.67 -3.15
CA ILE A 66 23.55 21.49 -3.66
C ILE A 66 24.44 21.85 -4.85
N THR A 67 25.51 21.07 -5.05
CA THR A 67 26.47 21.31 -6.15
C THR A 67 26.01 20.75 -7.49
N ALA A 68 25.25 19.65 -7.51
CA ALA A 68 24.69 19.08 -8.72
C ALA A 68 23.49 18.16 -8.45
N ILE A 69 22.30 18.51 -8.97
CA ILE A 69 21.06 17.74 -8.76
C ILE A 69 21.10 16.32 -9.33
N ASN A 70 21.82 16.10 -10.44
CA ASN A 70 21.85 14.80 -11.15
C ASN A 70 22.50 13.69 -10.37
N ILE A 71 23.32 14.06 -9.40
CA ILE A 71 23.93 13.10 -8.50
C ILE A 71 22.85 12.45 -7.64
N HIS A 72 21.75 13.16 -7.36
CA HIS A 72 20.69 12.75 -6.44
C HIS A 72 19.41 12.32 -7.15
N LEU A 73 19.07 12.99 -8.25
CA LEU A 73 17.79 12.87 -8.95
C LEU A 73 18.00 12.91 -10.46
N VAL A 74 17.32 12.06 -11.23
CA VAL A 74 17.34 12.19 -12.70
C VAL A 74 16.16 13.07 -13.11
N VAL A 75 16.49 14.21 -13.71
CA VAL A 75 15.55 15.21 -14.19
C VAL A 75 15.68 15.34 -15.71
N TYR A 76 14.56 15.40 -16.40
CA TYR A 76 14.50 15.73 -17.83
C TYR A 76 14.07 17.19 -17.94
N LEU A 77 14.91 17.98 -18.59
CA LEU A 77 14.72 19.41 -18.76
C LEU A 77 14.58 19.72 -20.25
N PHE A 78 13.88 20.80 -20.56
CA PHE A 78 13.81 21.38 -21.88
C PHE A 78 14.22 22.85 -21.79
N ALA A 79 15.13 23.29 -22.64
CA ALA A 79 15.51 24.69 -22.76
C ALA A 79 14.78 25.31 -23.96
N LYS A 80 14.16 26.48 -23.76
CA LYS A 80 13.55 27.27 -24.83
C LYS A 80 14.44 28.50 -25.07
N ASP A 81 15.06 28.60 -26.25
CA ASP A 81 15.88 29.78 -26.58
C ASP A 81 15.02 31.04 -26.70
N SER A 82 15.54 32.17 -26.22
CA SER A 82 14.82 33.45 -26.12
C SER A 82 14.49 34.12 -27.46
N GLU A 83 14.97 33.58 -28.59
CA GLU A 83 14.78 34.13 -29.94
C GLU A 83 14.04 33.21 -30.93
N CYS A 84 13.58 32.02 -30.52
CA CYS A 84 12.92 31.08 -31.44
C CYS A 84 11.50 30.69 -31.01
N THR A 85 10.57 30.82 -31.96
CA THR A 85 9.25 30.18 -31.97
C THR A 85 9.32 28.67 -32.23
N ASP A 86 10.52 28.15 -32.57
CA ASP A 86 10.76 26.75 -32.89
C ASP A 86 11.53 26.00 -31.78
N TYR A 87 11.18 24.72 -31.64
CA TYR A 87 11.65 23.80 -30.61
C TYR A 87 13.08 23.29 -30.88
N HIS A 88 14.13 24.08 -30.62
CA HIS A 88 15.51 23.57 -30.68
C HIS A 88 16.02 23.01 -29.34
N GLU A 89 16.90 22.00 -29.46
CA GLU A 89 17.27 20.99 -28.47
C GLU A 89 17.94 21.52 -27.18
N ILE A 90 17.73 20.83 -26.05
CA ILE A 90 18.73 20.05 -25.31
C ILE A 90 18.00 19.44 -24.09
N ILE A 91 17.89 18.11 -24.03
CA ILE A 91 17.52 17.44 -22.78
C ILE A 91 18.74 17.44 -21.85
N ARG A 92 18.91 18.54 -21.12
CA ARG A 92 20.00 18.66 -20.16
C ARG A 92 19.69 17.77 -18.98
N THR A 93 20.67 16.95 -18.60
CA THR A 93 20.69 16.43 -17.25
C THR A 93 21.14 17.55 -16.32
N LYS A 94 22.20 18.32 -16.63
CA LYS A 94 22.77 19.31 -15.69
C LYS A 94 21.92 20.58 -15.60
N VAL A 95 21.37 20.86 -14.41
CA VAL A 95 20.80 22.17 -14.06
C VAL A 95 21.96 23.16 -13.92
N PRO A 96 21.99 24.28 -14.66
CA PRO A 96 22.98 25.33 -14.49
C PRO A 96 22.89 25.96 -13.09
N PRO A 97 24.02 26.34 -12.47
CA PRO A 97 24.04 26.91 -11.10
C PRO A 97 23.39 28.29 -10.97
N ASN A 98 23.17 29.01 -12.09
CA ASN A 98 22.42 30.26 -12.12
C ASN A 98 21.11 30.07 -12.89
N ILE A 99 20.00 29.99 -12.15
CA ILE A 99 18.65 30.04 -12.70
C ILE A 99 18.35 31.51 -13.01
N GLN A 100 18.71 32.00 -14.20
CA GLN A 100 17.97 33.12 -14.78
C GLN A 100 16.75 32.51 -15.50
N GLU A 101 15.58 32.80 -14.95
CA GLU A 101 14.40 31.94 -14.87
C GLU A 101 13.58 31.77 -16.16
N CYS A 102 14.02 32.29 -17.31
CA CYS A 102 13.11 32.45 -18.45
C CYS A 102 13.01 31.25 -19.41
N CYS A 103 13.93 30.28 -19.36
CA CYS A 103 14.09 29.35 -20.49
C CYS A 103 14.07 27.86 -20.14
N LEU A 104 14.11 27.44 -18.87
CA LEU A 104 14.20 26.02 -18.49
C LEU A 104 12.87 25.47 -17.98
N ILE A 105 12.36 24.43 -18.65
CA ILE A 105 11.10 23.76 -18.33
C ILE A 105 11.39 22.32 -17.88
N ILE A 106 10.75 21.88 -16.79
CA ILE A 106 10.89 20.51 -16.29
C ILE A 106 9.89 19.60 -16.99
N LEU A 107 10.41 18.63 -17.74
CA LEU A 107 9.61 17.63 -18.45
C LEU A 107 9.08 16.57 -17.50
N PHE A 108 9.96 15.99 -16.68
CA PHE A 108 9.63 15.03 -15.63
C PHE A 108 10.86 14.65 -14.76
N PHE A 109 10.58 13.93 -13.68
CA PHE A 109 11.52 13.32 -12.75
C PHE A 109 11.42 11.79 -12.83
N LYS A 110 12.54 11.06 -12.85
CA LYS A 110 12.47 9.57 -12.88
C LYS A 110 12.18 8.93 -11.54
N GLN A 111 12.51 9.58 -10.42
CA GLN A 111 12.28 9.02 -9.10
C GLN A 111 10.88 9.31 -8.55
N ILE A 112 10.00 9.97 -9.30
CA ILE A 112 8.65 10.31 -8.85
C ILE A 112 7.68 9.58 -9.74
N ILE A 113 6.73 8.83 -9.18
CA ILE A 113 5.71 8.20 -10.03
C ILE A 113 4.69 9.26 -10.44
N SER A 114 4.18 9.12 -11.66
CA SER A 114 2.87 9.67 -11.99
C SER A 114 1.88 8.56 -12.30
N HIS A 115 0.69 8.69 -11.74
CA HIS A 115 -0.47 7.86 -12.06
C HIS A 115 -1.37 8.49 -13.13
N TYR A 116 -1.03 9.70 -13.59
CA TYR A 116 -1.78 10.47 -14.59
C TYR A 116 -0.96 10.65 -15.85
N GLN A 117 -1.56 10.34 -17.00
CA GLN A 117 -1.04 10.67 -18.32
C GLN A 117 -1.88 11.83 -18.85
N LEU A 118 -1.25 12.96 -19.14
CA LEU A 118 -1.84 14.01 -19.96
C LEU A 118 -1.37 13.72 -21.38
N PHE A 119 -2.31 13.44 -22.28
CA PHE A 119 -2.03 13.35 -23.71
C PHE A 119 -2.51 14.66 -24.33
N ASP A 120 -1.56 15.44 -24.81
CA ASP A 120 -1.82 16.67 -25.55
C ASP A 120 -1.19 16.51 -26.94
N ASN A 121 -2.04 16.40 -27.96
CA ASN A 121 -1.63 16.21 -29.35
C ASN A 121 -0.75 17.38 -29.85
N THR A 122 -0.71 18.51 -29.14
CA THR A 122 0.15 19.65 -29.50
C THR A 122 1.62 19.46 -29.10
N LEU A 123 1.96 18.37 -28.40
CA LEU A 123 3.31 18.07 -27.89
C LEU A 123 3.98 16.87 -28.58
N ASP A 124 3.47 16.37 -29.70
CA ASP A 124 3.99 15.17 -30.39
C ASP A 124 5.51 15.26 -30.65
N ASP A 125 6.01 16.39 -31.16
CA ASP A 125 7.43 16.62 -31.39
C ASP A 125 8.29 16.50 -30.11
N LEU A 126 7.74 16.88 -28.96
CA LEU A 126 8.41 16.79 -27.66
C LEU A 126 8.42 15.34 -27.16
N TYR A 127 7.34 14.59 -27.39
CA TYR A 127 7.29 13.16 -27.05
C TYR A 127 8.29 12.36 -27.87
N ASP A 128 8.44 12.64 -29.16
CA ASP A 128 9.42 11.96 -30.03
C ASP A 128 10.86 12.26 -29.60
N LYS A 129 11.16 13.50 -29.22
CA LYS A 129 12.47 13.86 -28.63
C LYS A 129 12.74 13.13 -27.33
N VAL A 130 11.75 13.08 -26.43
CA VAL A 130 11.88 12.36 -25.15
C VAL A 130 12.02 10.86 -25.38
N PHE A 131 11.33 10.31 -26.37
CA PHE A 131 11.46 8.93 -26.77
C PHE A 131 12.91 8.63 -27.16
N GLU A 132 13.48 9.31 -28.16
CA GLU A 132 14.88 9.07 -28.56
C GLU A 132 15.86 9.16 -27.38
N ASP A 133 15.64 10.10 -26.47
CA ASP A 133 16.46 10.30 -25.27
C ASP A 133 16.23 9.25 -24.15
N GLU A 134 15.09 8.59 -24.13
CA GLU A 134 14.72 7.48 -23.24
C GLU A 134 15.17 6.11 -23.77
N LYS A 135 15.56 6.03 -25.05
CA LYS A 135 16.03 4.79 -25.72
C LYS A 135 17.15 4.12 -24.93
N TYR A 136 18.01 4.91 -24.29
CA TYR A 136 19.07 4.43 -23.43
C TYR A 136 18.92 4.96 -22.00
N CYS A 137 19.15 4.09 -21.02
CA CYS A 137 19.11 4.51 -19.63
C CYS A 137 20.25 5.50 -19.32
N LYS A 138 19.93 6.73 -18.92
CA LYS A 138 20.92 7.77 -18.57
C LYS A 138 21.90 7.41 -17.45
N LEU A 139 21.58 6.39 -16.65
CA LEU A 139 22.42 5.96 -15.52
C LEU A 139 23.40 4.84 -15.88
N CYS A 140 23.10 4.00 -16.88
CA CYS A 140 23.95 2.86 -17.23
C CYS A 140 24.19 2.65 -18.73
N GLY A 141 23.58 3.46 -19.60
CA GLY A 141 23.70 3.36 -21.06
C GLY A 141 23.03 2.14 -21.69
N LYS A 142 22.40 1.26 -20.91
CA LYS A 142 21.71 0.08 -21.47
C LYS A 142 20.46 0.49 -22.24
N LEU A 143 20.18 -0.23 -23.32
CA LEU A 143 18.98 -0.08 -24.13
C LEU A 143 17.72 -0.34 -23.28
N SER A 144 16.83 0.63 -23.22
CA SER A 144 15.60 0.58 -22.43
C SER A 144 14.47 -0.18 -23.14
N TYR A 145 14.31 -0.09 -24.47
CA TYR A 145 13.20 -0.75 -25.22
C TYR A 145 13.54 -1.09 -26.70
N GLN A 146 12.61 -1.67 -27.48
CA GLN A 146 12.77 -2.02 -28.91
C GLN A 146 11.76 -1.21 -29.79
N GLU A 147 12.04 -0.99 -31.07
CA GLU A 147 11.31 -0.07 -31.99
C GLU A 147 9.81 -0.41 -32.22
N THR A 148 9.34 -1.60 -31.89
CA THR A 148 7.92 -1.99 -32.00
C THR A 148 7.02 -1.40 -30.88
N ASP A 149 7.59 -0.66 -29.92
CA ASP A 149 6.93 -0.10 -28.73
C ASP A 149 6.35 1.33 -28.92
N HIS A 150 6.10 1.84 -30.14
CA HIS A 150 5.55 3.20 -30.32
C HIS A 150 4.22 3.43 -29.57
N LYS A 151 3.36 2.40 -29.44
CA LYS A 151 2.14 2.45 -28.60
C LYS A 151 2.41 2.43 -27.09
N PHE A 152 3.63 2.11 -26.66
CA PHE A 152 4.05 1.95 -25.26
C PHE A 152 4.93 3.11 -24.72
N ILE A 153 5.18 4.14 -25.54
CA ILE A 153 5.94 5.37 -25.17
C ILE A 153 5.31 6.11 -23.98
N ILE A 154 3.98 6.05 -23.87
CA ILE A 154 3.22 6.84 -22.88
C ILE A 154 3.39 6.27 -21.45
N LYS A 155 3.81 5.02 -21.29
CA LYS A 155 3.96 4.41 -19.97
C LYS A 155 5.32 4.77 -19.37
N PHE A 156 5.31 5.39 -18.19
CA PHE A 156 6.50 5.72 -17.42
C PHE A 156 7.31 4.44 -17.10
N LYS A 157 8.55 4.35 -17.61
CA LYS A 157 9.43 3.17 -17.47
C LYS A 157 10.65 3.47 -16.62
N LEU A 158 11.12 2.46 -15.88
CA LEU A 158 12.37 2.48 -15.12
C LEU A 158 13.27 1.31 -15.52
N CYS A 159 14.57 1.59 -15.70
CA CYS A 159 15.58 0.59 -16.02
C CYS A 159 15.82 -0.33 -14.82
N SER A 160 15.60 -1.64 -14.98
CA SER A 160 15.71 -2.61 -13.89
C SER A 160 17.15 -2.83 -13.41
N SER A 161 18.16 -2.38 -14.17
CA SER A 161 19.56 -2.38 -13.71
C SER A 161 19.94 -1.18 -12.84
N CYS A 162 19.13 -0.10 -12.82
CA CYS A 162 19.45 1.15 -12.11
C CYS A 162 18.45 1.49 -11.00
N TYR A 163 17.23 0.96 -11.11
CA TYR A 163 16.17 1.09 -10.13
C TYR A 163 15.83 -0.32 -9.67
N LEU A 164 16.32 -0.68 -8.49
CA LEU A 164 16.20 -2.01 -7.93
C LEU A 164 15.04 -2.03 -6.95
N ILE A 165 14.11 -2.95 -7.16
CA ILE A 165 13.10 -3.28 -6.16
C ILE A 165 13.58 -4.53 -5.43
N SER A 166 13.47 -4.55 -4.11
CA SER A 166 13.68 -5.75 -3.33
C SER A 166 12.57 -5.94 -2.31
N SER A 167 12.55 -7.12 -1.72
CA SER A 167 11.72 -7.43 -0.57
C SER A 167 12.59 -7.95 0.56
N GLY A 168 12.07 -7.88 1.77
CA GLY A 168 12.69 -8.48 2.95
C GLY A 168 11.64 -8.69 4.03
N CYS A 169 12.12 -8.93 5.25
CA CYS A 169 11.29 -9.01 6.44
C CYS A 169 11.79 -8.04 7.51
N ILE A 170 10.88 -7.56 8.35
CA ILE A 170 11.19 -6.75 9.55
C ILE A 170 10.35 -7.29 10.71
N GLU A 171 10.82 -7.08 11.94
CA GLU A 171 10.07 -7.48 13.13
C GLU A 171 8.85 -6.59 13.36
N SER A 172 7.71 -7.23 13.63
CA SER A 172 6.46 -6.61 14.04
C SER A 172 6.54 -6.24 15.51
N THR A 173 6.31 -4.98 15.84
CA THR A 173 6.21 -4.54 17.24
C THR A 173 4.86 -4.89 17.88
N PHE A 174 3.94 -5.49 17.12
CA PHE A 174 2.62 -5.86 17.59
C PHE A 174 2.50 -7.36 17.86
N THR A 175 3.18 -8.21 17.08
CA THR A 175 3.10 -9.68 17.20
C THR A 175 4.45 -10.35 17.46
N GLU A 176 5.56 -9.60 17.49
CA GLU A 176 6.93 -10.13 17.61
C GLU A 176 7.32 -11.12 16.49
N LYS A 177 6.52 -11.16 15.41
CA LYS A 177 6.76 -11.98 14.22
C LYS A 177 7.36 -11.14 13.11
N PHE A 178 8.01 -11.81 12.16
CA PHE A 178 8.46 -11.15 10.94
C PHE A 178 7.28 -10.78 10.05
N ILE A 179 7.31 -9.57 9.52
CA ILE A 179 6.36 -9.04 8.55
C ILE A 179 7.09 -8.63 7.27
N SER A 180 6.40 -8.71 6.13
CA SER A 180 7.00 -8.42 4.83
C SER A 180 7.19 -6.92 4.62
N ILE A 181 8.30 -6.56 3.98
CA ILE A 181 8.62 -5.20 3.55
C ILE A 181 9.09 -5.21 2.10
N ILE A 182 8.65 -4.24 1.31
CA ILE A 182 9.07 -4.00 -0.08
C ILE A 182 9.80 -2.67 -0.14
N TYR A 183 10.95 -2.64 -0.79
CA TYR A 183 11.78 -1.46 -0.96
C TYR A 183 11.65 -0.95 -2.39
N LEU A 184 10.98 0.17 -2.57
CA LEU A 184 10.76 0.80 -3.88
C LEU A 184 11.84 1.86 -4.16
N PRO A 185 12.41 1.89 -5.38
CA PRO A 185 13.48 2.81 -5.77
C PRO A 185 12.97 4.20 -6.17
N PHE A 186 11.71 4.52 -5.87
CA PHE A 186 11.05 5.76 -6.24
C PHE A 186 10.10 6.25 -5.14
N TRP A 187 9.70 7.51 -5.26
CA TRP A 187 8.78 8.23 -4.41
C TRP A 187 7.34 7.94 -4.84
N ASP A 188 6.64 7.16 -4.02
CA ASP A 188 5.25 6.78 -4.23
C ASP A 188 4.34 7.83 -3.59
N ASN A 189 3.69 8.64 -4.40
CA ASN A 189 2.77 9.68 -3.98
C ASN A 189 1.29 9.26 -4.02
N THR A 190 0.97 7.97 -4.14
CA THR A 190 -0.42 7.50 -4.23
C THR A 190 -1.26 7.93 -3.03
N SER A 191 -2.50 8.34 -3.27
CA SER A 191 -3.43 8.72 -2.21
C SER A 191 -4.28 7.56 -1.67
N ARG A 192 -4.27 6.41 -2.36
CA ARG A 192 -5.15 5.27 -2.09
C ARG A 192 -4.34 4.01 -1.81
N CYS A 193 -4.85 3.20 -0.89
CA CYS A 193 -4.34 1.86 -0.64
C CYS A 193 -4.80 0.91 -1.74
N TYR A 194 -4.17 -0.26 -1.82
CA TYR A 194 -4.59 -1.36 -2.70
C TYR A 194 -6.03 -1.84 -2.48
N CYS A 195 -6.58 -1.68 -1.26
CA CYS A 195 -7.99 -1.94 -0.96
C CYS A 195 -8.92 -0.77 -1.33
N ASP A 196 -8.46 0.15 -2.17
CA ASP A 196 -9.12 1.39 -2.63
C ASP A 196 -9.54 2.39 -1.53
N LYS A 197 -9.13 2.16 -0.27
CA LYS A 197 -9.36 3.12 0.82
C LYS A 197 -8.34 4.25 0.79
N LYS A 198 -8.80 5.46 1.10
CA LYS A 198 -7.94 6.64 1.28
C LYS A 198 -6.87 6.36 2.35
N LEU A 199 -5.62 6.68 2.03
CA LEU A 199 -4.51 6.60 2.99
C LEU A 199 -4.60 7.77 3.98
N VAL A 200 -4.24 7.47 5.23
CA VAL A 200 -4.07 8.46 6.31
C VAL A 200 -2.62 8.89 6.34
N PHE A 201 -2.38 10.20 6.27
CA PHE A 201 -1.06 10.80 6.30
C PHE A 201 -0.71 11.23 7.71
N THR A 202 0.43 10.78 8.23
CA THR A 202 0.90 11.13 9.58
C THR A 202 2.08 12.10 9.55
N SER A 203 2.72 12.24 8.39
CA SER A 203 3.70 13.29 8.12
C SER A 203 3.81 13.50 6.60
N ASN A 204 4.68 14.42 6.19
CA ASN A 204 4.99 14.64 4.78
C ASN A 204 5.73 13.46 4.11
N CYS A 205 6.11 12.39 4.82
CA CYS A 205 6.75 11.21 4.22
C CYS A 205 6.24 9.89 4.80
N GLN A 206 5.11 9.92 5.49
CA GLN A 206 4.50 8.71 6.07
C GLN A 206 2.99 8.72 5.84
N LYS A 207 2.50 7.59 5.35
CA LYS A 207 1.06 7.33 5.18
C LYS A 207 0.76 5.87 5.41
N TYR A 208 -0.45 5.54 5.82
CA TYR A 208 -0.87 4.17 6.05
C TYR A 208 -2.35 3.96 5.76
N CYS A 209 -2.74 2.69 5.59
CA CYS A 209 -4.13 2.30 5.47
C CYS A 209 -4.65 1.78 6.81
N GLU A 210 -5.67 2.43 7.38
CA GLU A 210 -6.32 1.96 8.61
C GLU A 210 -7.01 0.61 8.45
N ASN A 211 -7.38 0.25 7.22
CA ASN A 211 -7.98 -1.02 6.91
C ASN A 211 -6.88 -2.09 6.79
N CYS A 212 -5.95 -1.97 5.85
CA CYS A 212 -4.96 -3.03 5.60
C CYS A 212 -3.82 -3.10 6.63
N PHE A 213 -3.59 -2.05 7.41
CA PHE A 213 -2.34 -1.84 8.17
C PHE A 213 -1.09 -1.95 7.29
N ILE A 214 -1.19 -1.40 6.08
CA ILE A 214 -0.05 -1.24 5.16
C ILE A 214 0.49 0.18 5.33
N PHE A 215 1.79 0.29 5.57
CA PHE A 215 2.50 1.55 5.79
C PHE A 215 3.41 1.87 4.62
N PHE A 216 3.45 3.14 4.21
CA PHE A 216 4.32 3.66 3.17
C PHE A 216 5.23 4.71 3.80
N ILE A 217 6.53 4.43 3.84
CA ILE A 217 7.53 5.26 4.51
C ILE A 217 8.52 5.77 3.46
N GLY A 218 8.42 7.06 3.14
CA GLY A 218 9.28 7.74 2.18
C GLY A 218 10.59 8.24 2.79
N CYS A 219 11.68 8.13 2.05
CA CYS A 219 12.96 8.78 2.41
C CYS A 219 13.15 10.08 1.64
N ARG A 220 13.06 11.22 2.34
CA ARG A 220 13.23 12.57 1.76
C ARG A 220 14.63 12.87 1.20
N TYR A 221 15.63 12.04 1.49
CA TYR A 221 16.99 12.22 0.97
C TYR A 221 17.29 11.37 -0.26
N CYS A 222 16.51 10.31 -0.47
CA CYS A 222 16.74 9.33 -1.52
C CYS A 222 15.61 9.23 -2.53
N LEU A 223 14.44 9.81 -2.23
CA LEU A 223 13.20 9.63 -2.98
C LEU A 223 12.88 8.15 -3.22
N THR A 224 13.00 7.34 -2.16
CA THR A 224 12.63 5.91 -2.14
C THR A 224 11.46 5.70 -1.19
N THR A 225 10.69 4.64 -1.37
CA THR A 225 9.55 4.32 -0.50
C THR A 225 9.65 2.89 0.00
N ASN A 226 9.49 2.69 1.31
CA ASN A 226 9.33 1.37 1.90
C ASN A 226 7.84 1.09 2.09
N ILE A 227 7.36 -0.05 1.61
CA ILE A 227 6.00 -0.54 1.86
C ILE A 227 6.07 -1.67 2.87
N ILE A 228 5.39 -1.54 4.01
CA ILE A 228 5.41 -2.49 5.11
C ILE A 228 4.02 -3.10 5.27
N PHE A 229 3.94 -4.43 5.26
CA PHE A 229 2.71 -5.19 5.40
C PHE A 229 2.58 -5.69 6.83
N GLY A 230 2.05 -4.84 7.71
CA GLY A 230 1.97 -5.11 9.15
C GLY A 230 2.45 -3.92 9.98
N ILE A 231 2.42 -4.09 11.30
CA ILE A 231 2.67 -3.02 12.27
C ILE A 231 4.10 -3.10 12.81
N THR A 232 4.85 -2.02 12.66
CA THR A 232 6.17 -1.83 13.27
C THR A 232 6.38 -0.37 13.66
N ASN A 233 7.34 -0.08 14.53
CA ASN A 233 7.60 1.27 15.05
C ASN A 233 8.68 2.03 14.26
N GLN A 234 9.40 1.36 13.37
CA GLN A 234 10.50 1.98 12.63
C GLN A 234 10.68 1.38 11.24
N SER A 235 11.25 2.17 10.34
CA SER A 235 11.71 1.71 9.04
C SER A 235 13.07 2.32 8.72
N GLN A 236 13.95 1.58 8.07
CA GLN A 236 15.25 2.08 7.64
C GLN A 236 15.31 2.22 6.13
N CYS A 237 15.74 3.37 5.63
CA CYS A 237 16.04 3.55 4.22
C CYS A 237 17.26 2.69 3.85
N LYS A 238 17.10 1.73 2.93
CA LYS A 238 18.20 0.83 2.53
C LYS A 238 19.40 1.55 1.91
N LYS A 239 19.17 2.68 1.25
CA LYS A 239 20.20 3.52 0.62
C LYS A 239 21.02 4.34 1.61
N CYS A 240 20.37 5.23 2.36
CA CYS A 240 21.07 6.17 3.24
C CYS A 240 21.14 5.75 4.71
N LYS A 241 20.61 4.57 5.04
CA LYS A 241 20.58 3.97 6.39
C LYS A 241 19.88 4.81 7.49
N ARG A 242 19.29 5.95 7.14
CA ARG A 242 18.47 6.76 8.06
C ARG A 242 17.25 5.96 8.51
N ILE A 243 16.97 6.04 9.80
CA ILE A 243 15.83 5.40 10.46
C ILE A 243 14.70 6.42 10.57
N SER A 244 13.49 6.01 10.24
CA SER A 244 12.26 6.77 10.40
C SER A 244 11.39 6.07 11.44
N THR A 245 11.00 6.79 12.49
CA THR A 245 9.97 6.33 13.44
C THR A 245 8.61 6.39 12.77
N ILE A 246 7.84 5.30 12.86
CA ILE A 246 6.50 5.19 12.29
C ILE A 246 5.48 5.66 13.32
N ILE A 247 4.68 6.66 12.93
CA ILE A 247 3.62 7.22 13.76
C ILE A 247 2.28 6.81 13.16
N PHE A 248 1.36 6.32 13.99
CA PHE A 248 -0.03 6.03 13.61
C PHE A 248 -0.96 6.00 14.82
N ASP A 249 -2.26 6.15 14.56
CA ASP A 249 -3.28 6.13 15.60
C ASP A 249 -3.52 4.69 16.10
N ARG A 250 -3.09 4.41 17.33
CA ARG A 250 -3.24 3.09 17.96
C ARG A 250 -4.69 2.72 18.25
N THR A 251 -5.61 3.68 18.35
CA THR A 251 -7.03 3.37 18.54
C THR A 251 -7.62 2.58 17.37
N LYS A 252 -6.99 2.66 16.19
CA LYS A 252 -7.40 1.91 14.99
C LYS A 252 -7.09 0.42 15.08
N ILE A 253 -6.18 0.00 15.96
CA ILE A 253 -5.80 -1.40 16.18
C ILE A 253 -6.89 -2.15 16.95
N ILE A 254 -7.87 -1.49 17.57
CA ILE A 254 -8.90 -2.15 18.39
C ILE A 254 -9.57 -3.32 17.64
N SER A 255 -9.79 -3.20 16.32
CA SER A 255 -10.39 -4.28 15.52
C SER A 255 -9.50 -5.51 15.27
N ILE A 256 -8.25 -5.47 15.72
CA ILE A 256 -7.24 -6.53 15.56
C ILE A 256 -6.48 -6.86 16.85
N ASN A 257 -6.82 -6.25 17.98
CA ASN A 257 -6.21 -6.52 19.28
C ASN A 257 -7.22 -7.22 20.17
N SER A 258 -7.13 -8.54 20.15
CA SER A 258 -7.88 -9.45 21.02
C SER A 258 -7.17 -9.72 22.35
N GLY A 259 -5.89 -9.34 22.47
CA GLY A 259 -5.04 -9.68 23.60
C GLY A 259 -4.43 -11.08 23.50
N ASP A 260 -4.54 -11.74 22.34
CA ASP A 260 -3.94 -13.04 22.05
C ASP A 260 -3.12 -12.97 20.77
N SER A 261 -1.81 -13.18 20.88
CA SER A 261 -0.86 -12.99 19.79
C SER A 261 -1.10 -13.91 18.59
N VAL A 262 -1.72 -15.09 18.78
CA VAL A 262 -2.05 -16.00 17.68
C VAL A 262 -3.23 -15.46 16.88
N LEU A 263 -4.27 -15.00 17.58
CA LEU A 263 -5.45 -14.41 16.96
C LEU A 263 -5.16 -13.05 16.31
N ASP A 264 -4.35 -12.24 16.95
CA ASP A 264 -3.95 -10.92 16.46
C ASP A 264 -3.09 -11.05 15.19
N ASP A 265 -2.18 -12.03 15.16
CA ASP A 265 -1.42 -12.38 13.96
C ASP A 265 -2.32 -12.90 12.83
N PHE A 266 -3.31 -13.76 13.14
CA PHE A 266 -4.31 -14.17 12.15
C PHE A 266 -5.05 -12.97 11.56
N LEU A 267 -5.55 -12.05 12.40
CA LEU A 267 -6.29 -10.86 11.97
C LEU A 267 -5.49 -9.89 11.11
N ILE A 268 -4.17 -9.85 11.27
CA ILE A 268 -3.28 -9.08 10.40
C ILE A 268 -3.06 -9.81 9.08
N ASN A 269 -2.74 -11.10 9.13
CA ASN A 269 -2.35 -11.88 7.96
C ASN A 269 -3.48 -12.05 6.95
N ILE A 270 -4.75 -11.99 7.37
CA ILE A 270 -5.89 -12.03 6.44
C ILE A 270 -6.10 -10.74 5.62
N ARG A 271 -5.41 -9.64 5.95
CA ARG A 271 -5.61 -8.32 5.32
C ARG A 271 -4.82 -8.13 4.03
N TYR A 272 -3.85 -8.99 3.78
CA TYR A 272 -3.05 -9.01 2.56
C TYR A 272 -2.70 -10.46 2.20
N ASP A 273 -2.60 -10.76 0.91
CA ASP A 273 -2.31 -12.13 0.48
C ASP A 273 -0.78 -12.36 0.45
N GLN A 274 -0.26 -13.02 1.49
CA GLN A 274 1.18 -13.32 1.61
C GLN A 274 1.73 -14.09 0.41
N LEU A 275 0.94 -14.98 -0.22
CA LEU A 275 1.38 -15.70 -1.41
C LEU A 275 1.55 -14.76 -2.60
N LYS A 276 0.66 -13.78 -2.76
CA LYS A 276 0.84 -12.73 -3.79
C LYS A 276 2.03 -11.83 -3.49
N ILE A 277 2.31 -11.51 -2.21
CA ILE A 277 3.54 -10.77 -1.84
C ILE A 277 4.77 -11.59 -2.23
N ALA A 278 4.81 -12.87 -1.89
CA ALA A 278 5.93 -13.76 -2.21
C ALA A 278 6.08 -13.97 -3.73
N LYS A 279 4.97 -14.15 -4.44
CA LYS A 279 4.95 -14.24 -5.91
C LYS A 279 5.48 -12.95 -6.52
N PHE A 280 5.00 -11.79 -6.07
CA PHE A 280 5.51 -10.50 -6.51
C PHE A 280 7.01 -10.35 -6.25
N ALA A 281 7.47 -10.70 -5.05
CA ALA A 281 8.89 -10.70 -4.71
C ALA A 281 9.73 -11.60 -5.65
N ASN A 282 9.15 -12.71 -6.12
CA ASN A 282 9.78 -13.60 -7.08
C ASN A 282 9.74 -13.02 -8.51
N ASP A 283 8.60 -12.46 -8.93
CA ASP A 283 8.44 -11.82 -10.23
C ASP A 283 9.41 -10.65 -10.40
N LEU A 284 9.67 -9.90 -9.32
CA LEU A 284 10.68 -8.84 -9.28
C LEU A 284 12.10 -9.32 -9.62
N LYS A 285 12.46 -10.55 -9.22
CA LYS A 285 13.79 -11.11 -9.53
C LYS A 285 13.98 -11.38 -11.03
N ASN A 286 12.88 -11.52 -11.78
CA ASN A 286 12.88 -11.89 -13.18
C ASN A 286 12.76 -10.68 -14.13
N ILE A 287 12.79 -9.45 -13.61
CA ILE A 287 12.69 -8.23 -14.42
C ILE A 287 14.04 -7.91 -15.08
N ASN A 288 14.21 -8.33 -16.33
CA ASN A 288 15.52 -8.31 -16.98
C ASN A 288 15.90 -6.98 -17.68
N LYS A 289 14.94 -6.13 -18.07
CA LYS A 289 15.24 -4.91 -18.88
C LYS A 289 14.71 -3.62 -18.26
N TYR A 290 13.39 -3.54 -18.08
CA TYR A 290 12.70 -2.40 -17.50
C TYR A 290 11.43 -2.87 -16.81
N PHE A 291 10.84 -2.00 -16.00
CA PHE A 291 9.49 -2.19 -15.48
C PHE A 291 8.70 -0.88 -15.51
N ILE A 292 7.38 -1.03 -15.47
CA ILE A 292 6.43 0.08 -15.45
C ILE A 292 5.86 0.14 -14.02
N PRO A 293 6.16 1.17 -13.23
CA PRO A 293 5.67 1.27 -11.86
C PRO A 293 4.16 1.09 -11.74
N SER A 294 3.36 1.68 -12.63
CA SER A 294 1.89 1.55 -12.59
C SER A 294 1.38 0.11 -12.77
N GLU A 295 2.09 -0.74 -13.53
CA GLU A 295 1.72 -2.14 -13.73
C GLU A 295 2.00 -2.99 -12.50
N ILE A 296 3.00 -2.61 -11.70
CA ILE A 296 3.25 -3.21 -10.38
C ILE A 296 2.00 -3.07 -9.49
N TYR A 297 1.39 -1.88 -9.45
CA TYR A 297 0.18 -1.62 -8.64
C TYR A 297 -1.05 -2.37 -9.17
N ASN A 298 -1.20 -2.52 -10.49
CA ASN A 298 -2.34 -3.24 -11.06
C ASN A 298 -2.32 -4.74 -10.77
N ASN A 299 -1.13 -5.33 -10.63
CA ASN A 299 -0.97 -6.71 -10.18
C ASN A 299 -1.22 -6.89 -8.67
N PHE A 300 -1.27 -5.79 -7.91
CA PHE A 300 -1.51 -5.81 -6.47
C PHE A 300 -3.01 -5.80 -6.11
N PHE A 301 -3.41 -6.82 -5.36
CA PHE A 301 -4.41 -6.79 -4.30
C PHE A 301 -5.72 -6.00 -4.54
N ARG A 302 -6.48 -6.26 -5.61
CA ARG A 302 -7.93 -6.04 -5.52
C ARG A 302 -8.52 -7.08 -4.57
N HIS A 303 -8.77 -6.67 -3.33
CA HIS A 303 -9.53 -7.45 -2.35
C HIS A 303 -10.73 -6.61 -1.90
N ASP A 304 -11.84 -6.73 -2.62
CA ASP A 304 -13.16 -6.33 -2.11
C ASP A 304 -13.67 -7.40 -1.14
N GLN A 305 -12.90 -7.66 -0.08
CA GLN A 305 -13.20 -8.72 0.85
C GLN A 305 -13.48 -8.17 2.24
N LYS A 306 -14.65 -8.52 2.78
CA LYS A 306 -14.94 -8.32 4.19
C LYS A 306 -14.01 -9.19 5.00
N TRP A 307 -13.24 -8.56 5.88
CA TRP A 307 -12.35 -9.28 6.78
C TRP A 307 -13.02 -9.55 8.12
N VAL A 308 -12.64 -10.69 8.68
CA VAL A 308 -12.88 -11.05 10.07
C VAL A 308 -12.23 -10.00 10.98
N LYS A 309 -12.93 -9.61 12.05
CA LYS A 309 -12.45 -8.60 13.02
C LYS A 309 -12.56 -9.12 14.44
N TYR A 310 -11.73 -8.57 15.32
CA TYR A 310 -12.03 -8.59 16.75
C TYR A 310 -13.13 -7.56 17.03
N ILE A 311 -14.18 -8.02 17.73
CA ILE A 311 -15.35 -7.23 18.11
C ILE A 311 -15.31 -7.10 19.64
N PRO A 312 -15.09 -5.88 20.18
CA PRO A 312 -15.13 -5.67 21.62
C PRO A 312 -16.46 -6.13 22.20
N TYR A 313 -16.42 -6.92 23.28
CA TYR A 313 -17.62 -7.48 23.89
C TYR A 313 -18.61 -6.40 24.33
N SER A 314 -18.13 -5.20 24.68
CA SER A 314 -18.96 -4.04 25.03
C SER A 314 -19.89 -3.57 23.91
N GLN A 315 -19.63 -3.95 22.65
CA GLN A 315 -20.52 -3.68 21.51
C GLN A 315 -21.68 -4.68 21.39
N LEU A 316 -21.68 -5.74 22.20
CA LEU A 316 -22.68 -6.79 22.19
C LEU A 316 -23.61 -6.61 23.40
N THR A 317 -24.90 -6.47 23.11
CA THR A 317 -25.95 -6.29 24.12
C THR A 317 -27.04 -7.35 23.96
N ASN A 318 -27.93 -7.47 24.95
CA ASN A 318 -29.05 -8.40 24.93
C ASN A 318 -28.65 -9.87 24.64
N VAL A 319 -27.50 -10.29 25.18
CA VAL A 319 -26.97 -11.64 24.98
C VAL A 319 -27.88 -12.65 25.66
N LYS A 320 -28.57 -13.48 24.88
CA LYS A 320 -29.49 -14.53 25.36
C LYS A 320 -29.15 -15.88 24.75
N LYS A 321 -29.13 -16.94 25.55
CA LYS A 321 -28.96 -18.32 25.06
C LYS A 321 -30.21 -18.72 24.29
N ILE A 322 -30.04 -19.26 23.08
CA ILE A 322 -31.16 -19.70 22.22
C ILE A 322 -31.08 -21.19 21.88
N ALA A 323 -29.90 -21.78 21.89
CA ALA A 323 -29.73 -23.20 21.62
C ALA A 323 -28.46 -23.75 22.28
N GLU A 324 -28.42 -25.06 22.45
CA GLU A 324 -27.29 -25.80 22.96
C GLU A 324 -27.17 -27.13 22.23
N GLY A 325 -26.04 -27.36 21.56
CA GLY A 325 -25.72 -28.62 20.87
C GLY A 325 -24.70 -29.44 21.64
N GLY A 326 -24.16 -30.49 21.02
CA GLY A 326 -23.12 -31.32 21.65
C GLY A 326 -21.81 -30.57 21.93
N PHE A 327 -21.37 -29.72 21.01
CA PHE A 327 -20.05 -29.08 21.06
C PHE A 327 -20.09 -27.58 21.40
N SER A 328 -21.23 -26.92 21.23
CA SER A 328 -21.34 -25.47 21.35
C SER A 328 -22.65 -25.02 21.98
N ILE A 329 -22.63 -23.81 22.51
CA ILE A 329 -23.79 -23.07 22.99
C ILE A 329 -23.95 -21.84 22.08
N ILE A 330 -25.18 -21.61 21.65
CA ILE A 330 -25.52 -20.53 20.74
C ILE A 330 -26.28 -19.46 21.50
N TYR A 331 -25.78 -18.23 21.41
CA TYR A 331 -26.45 -17.05 21.95
C TYR A 331 -26.86 -16.13 20.79
N GLN A 332 -27.98 -15.45 20.96
CA GLN A 332 -28.36 -14.30 20.15
C GLN A 332 -27.91 -13.03 20.88
N ALA A 333 -27.40 -12.05 20.16
CA ALA A 333 -27.05 -10.73 20.68
C ALA A 333 -27.42 -9.63 19.69
N THR A 334 -27.49 -8.40 20.19
CA THR A 334 -27.54 -7.19 19.39
C THR A 334 -26.14 -6.60 19.30
N TRP A 335 -25.59 -6.52 18.08
CA TRP A 335 -24.32 -5.87 17.80
C TRP A 335 -24.53 -4.41 17.40
N ILE A 336 -23.92 -3.50 18.15
CA ILE A 336 -23.92 -2.07 17.87
C ILE A 336 -22.72 -1.79 16.95
N TYR A 337 -22.96 -1.80 15.64
CA TYR A 337 -21.90 -1.68 14.62
C TYR A 337 -21.34 -0.26 14.54
N ASP A 338 -22.19 0.74 14.73
CA ASP A 338 -21.84 2.15 14.70
C ASP A 338 -22.51 2.88 15.86
N LEU A 339 -21.72 3.19 16.90
CA LEU A 339 -22.16 3.93 18.08
C LEU A 339 -22.69 5.33 17.75
N LYS A 340 -22.29 5.92 16.61
CA LYS A 340 -22.73 7.26 16.22
C LYS A 340 -24.07 7.26 15.48
N ASN A 341 -24.40 6.16 14.79
CA ASN A 341 -25.59 6.07 13.94
C ASN A 341 -26.65 5.09 14.46
N ASN A 342 -26.46 4.48 15.64
CA ASN A 342 -27.36 3.47 16.24
C ASN A 342 -27.74 2.32 15.29
N ASN A 343 -26.83 1.97 14.37
CA ASN A 343 -27.05 0.83 13.48
C ASN A 343 -26.80 -0.47 14.25
N ASN A 344 -27.90 -1.15 14.55
CA ASN A 344 -27.92 -2.39 15.30
C ASN A 344 -28.19 -3.55 14.36
N SER A 345 -27.45 -4.65 14.56
CA SER A 345 -27.68 -5.91 13.84
C SER A 345 -27.86 -7.04 14.83
N ILE A 346 -28.77 -7.97 14.53
CA ILE A 346 -28.89 -9.21 15.29
C ILE A 346 -27.78 -10.15 14.83
N VAL A 347 -27.00 -10.65 15.78
CA VAL A 347 -25.89 -11.57 15.55
C VAL A 347 -26.01 -12.82 16.40
N ILE A 348 -25.32 -13.86 15.96
CA ILE A 348 -25.13 -15.10 16.71
C ILE A 348 -23.75 -15.12 17.33
N LEU A 349 -23.69 -15.48 18.62
CA LEU A 349 -22.47 -15.80 19.33
C LEU A 349 -22.38 -17.33 19.50
N LYS A 350 -21.39 -17.95 18.86
CA LYS A 350 -21.15 -19.40 18.97
C LYS A 350 -19.96 -19.67 19.90
N ARG A 351 -20.27 -20.21 21.08
CA ARG A 351 -19.29 -20.55 22.13
C ARG A 351 -19.07 -22.05 22.19
N PHE A 352 -17.82 -22.49 22.33
CA PHE A 352 -17.49 -23.92 22.49
C PHE A 352 -17.53 -24.33 23.97
N LYS A 353 -17.99 -25.55 24.27
CA LYS A 353 -18.23 -26.00 25.67
C LYS A 353 -16.99 -26.50 26.39
N ASN A 354 -16.12 -27.21 25.68
CA ASN A 354 -15.03 -27.95 26.30
C ASN A 354 -13.83 -27.02 26.53
N LEU A 355 -13.65 -26.51 27.75
CA LEU A 355 -12.60 -25.53 28.11
C LEU A 355 -11.19 -25.98 27.70
N GLN A 356 -10.88 -27.28 27.78
CA GLN A 356 -9.55 -27.81 27.42
C GLN A 356 -9.26 -27.66 25.91
N TYR A 357 -10.28 -27.78 25.07
CA TYR A 357 -10.13 -27.78 23.60
C TYR A 357 -10.85 -26.63 22.91
N ALA A 358 -11.54 -25.76 23.66
CA ALA A 358 -12.42 -24.72 23.14
C ALA A 358 -11.65 -23.78 22.22
N LYS A 359 -10.48 -23.30 22.65
CA LYS A 359 -9.61 -22.43 21.84
C LYS A 359 -9.16 -23.09 20.54
N LYS A 360 -8.80 -24.38 20.57
CA LYS A 360 -8.38 -25.14 19.38
C LYS A 360 -9.53 -25.30 18.38
N TYR A 361 -10.73 -25.66 18.86
CA TYR A 361 -11.91 -25.79 18.00
C TYR A 361 -12.36 -24.44 17.44
N PHE A 362 -12.33 -23.40 18.28
CA PHE A 362 -12.60 -22.02 17.88
C PHE A 362 -11.66 -21.56 16.76
N LEU A 363 -10.34 -21.70 16.94
CA LEU A 363 -9.35 -21.33 15.93
C LEU A 363 -9.57 -22.08 14.62
N LYS A 364 -9.74 -23.40 14.70
CA LYS A 364 -9.98 -24.22 13.51
C LYS A 364 -11.26 -23.80 12.79
N GLU A 365 -12.33 -23.49 13.51
CA GLU A 365 -13.58 -23.07 12.88
C GLU A 365 -13.49 -21.65 12.30
N LEU A 366 -12.79 -20.73 12.99
CA LEU A 366 -12.52 -19.37 12.51
C LEU A 366 -11.75 -19.38 11.18
N GLU A 367 -10.64 -20.13 11.14
CA GLU A 367 -9.83 -20.31 9.94
C GLU A 367 -10.64 -20.96 8.81
N SER A 368 -11.43 -21.99 9.12
CA SER A 368 -12.26 -22.68 8.11
C SER A 368 -13.30 -21.73 7.52
N ASN A 369 -14.02 -20.99 8.36
CA ASN A 369 -15.04 -20.04 7.91
C ASN A 369 -14.45 -18.93 7.04
N TYR A 370 -13.29 -18.39 7.43
CA TYR A 370 -12.58 -17.41 6.62
C TYR A 370 -12.18 -17.97 5.24
N CYS A 371 -11.61 -19.17 5.20
CA CYS A 371 -11.23 -19.84 3.96
C CYS A 371 -12.43 -20.09 3.03
N CYS A 372 -13.55 -20.60 3.56
CA CYS A 372 -14.76 -20.82 2.77
C CYS A 372 -15.33 -19.52 2.19
N TYR A 373 -15.35 -18.45 2.99
CA TYR A 373 -15.78 -17.13 2.51
C TYR A 373 -14.86 -16.59 1.41
N LYS A 374 -13.54 -16.81 1.52
CA LYS A 374 -12.56 -16.45 0.48
C LYS A 374 -12.78 -17.18 -0.84
N LEU A 375 -13.29 -18.41 -0.80
CA LEU A 375 -13.59 -19.19 -2.00
C LEU A 375 -14.98 -18.88 -2.60
N GLY A 376 -15.70 -17.88 -2.09
CA GLY A 376 -17.02 -17.51 -2.60
C GLY A 376 -18.12 -18.52 -2.27
N SER A 377 -17.93 -19.36 -1.24
CA SER A 377 -18.94 -20.30 -0.81
C SER A 377 -20.10 -19.58 -0.11
N TYR A 378 -21.34 -20.08 -0.29
CA TYR A 378 -22.54 -19.60 0.41
C TYR A 378 -22.59 -20.07 1.88
N VAL A 379 -21.50 -19.86 2.61
CA VAL A 379 -21.42 -20.16 4.05
C VAL A 379 -21.96 -18.97 4.84
N ASN A 380 -22.61 -19.25 5.96
CA ASN A 380 -23.10 -18.21 6.85
C ASN A 380 -21.96 -17.26 7.27
N GLU A 381 -22.17 -15.96 7.11
CA GLU A 381 -21.12 -14.97 7.24
C GLU A 381 -20.61 -14.91 8.68
N THR A 382 -19.29 -15.01 8.85
CA THR A 382 -18.61 -14.78 10.12
C THR A 382 -18.05 -13.36 10.12
N PHE A 383 -18.60 -12.49 10.97
CA PHE A 383 -18.11 -11.12 11.12
C PHE A 383 -16.79 -11.07 11.88
N GLY A 384 -16.63 -12.00 12.82
CA GLY A 384 -15.35 -12.28 13.45
C GLY A 384 -15.52 -12.91 14.80
N PHE A 385 -14.90 -12.36 15.83
CA PHE A 385 -14.94 -12.95 17.17
C PHE A 385 -14.82 -11.92 18.28
N THR A 386 -15.22 -12.33 19.49
CA THR A 386 -15.15 -11.54 20.71
C THR A 386 -14.56 -12.37 21.85
N LYS A 387 -14.15 -11.71 22.93
CA LYS A 387 -13.71 -12.37 24.17
C LYS A 387 -14.73 -12.07 25.27
N ASP A 388 -15.36 -13.11 25.82
CA ASP A 388 -16.29 -12.95 26.93
C ASP A 388 -15.51 -12.63 28.21
N PRO A 389 -15.72 -11.45 28.83
CA PRO A 389 -14.93 -11.04 29.99
C PRO A 389 -15.22 -11.85 31.26
N LYS A 390 -16.36 -12.55 31.34
CA LYS A 390 -16.72 -13.37 32.51
C LYS A 390 -16.15 -14.77 32.42
N LEU A 391 -16.02 -15.29 31.20
CA LEU A 391 -15.62 -16.67 30.95
C LEU A 391 -14.16 -16.79 30.50
N ASP A 392 -13.54 -15.66 30.13
CA ASP A 392 -12.21 -15.57 29.53
C ASP A 392 -12.08 -16.37 28.21
N ASP A 393 -13.22 -16.61 27.54
CA ASP A 393 -13.32 -17.47 26.36
C ASP A 393 -13.60 -16.68 25.07
N TYR A 394 -13.00 -17.14 23.97
CA TYR A 394 -13.27 -16.60 22.64
C TYR A 394 -14.53 -17.20 22.01
N THR A 395 -15.32 -16.33 21.39
CA THR A 395 -16.63 -16.67 20.83
C THR A 395 -16.75 -16.11 19.42
N LEU A 396 -17.22 -16.91 18.46
CA LEU A 396 -17.45 -16.46 17.09
C LEU A 396 -18.68 -15.54 17.03
N VAL A 397 -18.59 -14.48 16.25
CA VAL A 397 -19.70 -13.56 15.95
C VAL A 397 -20.10 -13.75 14.49
N MET A 398 -21.34 -14.22 14.28
CA MET A 398 -21.83 -14.67 12.99
C MET A 398 -23.16 -13.99 12.63
N ARG A 399 -23.51 -13.99 11.35
CA ARG A 399 -24.80 -13.52 10.86
C ARG A 399 -25.93 -14.39 11.44
N TYR A 400 -27.00 -13.72 11.88
CA TYR A 400 -28.23 -14.37 12.29
C TYR A 400 -28.99 -14.89 11.07
N ALA A 401 -29.35 -16.18 11.09
CA ALA A 401 -30.23 -16.78 10.09
C ALA A 401 -31.68 -16.69 10.59
N SER A 402 -32.50 -15.85 9.95
CA SER A 402 -33.90 -15.59 10.36
C SER A 402 -34.77 -16.84 10.27
N GLU A 403 -34.55 -17.65 9.25
CA GLU A 403 -35.29 -18.90 8.99
C GLU A 403 -34.89 -20.04 9.93
N GLY A 404 -33.90 -19.80 10.79
CA GLY A 404 -33.50 -20.73 11.84
C GLY A 404 -32.83 -22.00 11.32
N ASP A 405 -33.27 -23.14 11.84
CA ASP A 405 -32.68 -24.45 11.59
C ASP A 405 -33.20 -25.05 10.27
N LEU A 406 -32.28 -25.53 9.43
CA LEU A 406 -32.63 -26.08 8.11
C LEU A 406 -33.56 -27.29 8.22
N HIS A 407 -33.40 -28.15 9.23
CA HIS A 407 -34.27 -29.32 9.38
C HIS A 407 -35.72 -28.89 9.66
N LYS A 408 -35.92 -27.93 10.57
CA LYS A 408 -37.25 -27.36 10.84
C LYS A 408 -37.81 -26.58 9.64
N TYR A 409 -36.99 -25.81 8.96
CA TYR A 409 -37.40 -25.09 7.75
C TYR A 409 -37.89 -26.05 6.67
N LEU A 410 -37.11 -27.11 6.41
CA LEU A 410 -37.48 -28.13 5.43
C LEU A 410 -38.75 -28.89 5.83
N GLN A 411 -39.04 -29.10 7.12
CA GLN A 411 -40.29 -29.73 7.54
C GLN A 411 -41.53 -28.89 7.19
N ASN A 412 -41.41 -27.57 7.19
CA ASN A 412 -42.53 -26.66 6.93
C ASN A 412 -42.67 -26.33 5.44
N GLU A 413 -41.55 -26.09 4.75
CA GLU A 413 -41.53 -25.46 3.42
C GLU A 413 -41.11 -26.42 2.29
N PHE A 414 -41.00 -27.74 2.55
CA PHE A 414 -40.44 -28.71 1.60
C PHE A 414 -41.05 -28.63 0.20
N THR A 415 -42.37 -28.46 0.12
CA THR A 415 -43.14 -28.46 -1.13
C THR A 415 -43.06 -27.15 -1.89
N GLU A 416 -42.66 -26.05 -1.23
CA GLU A 416 -42.57 -24.71 -1.85
C GLU A 416 -41.18 -24.42 -2.42
N ILE A 417 -40.16 -25.19 -2.00
CA ILE A 417 -38.80 -25.07 -2.51
C ILE A 417 -38.73 -25.55 -3.96
N LYS A 418 -38.20 -24.71 -4.85
CA LYS A 418 -37.82 -25.09 -6.21
C LYS A 418 -36.42 -25.74 -6.16
N TRP A 419 -36.42 -27.06 -6.28
CA TRP A 419 -35.22 -27.91 -6.27
C TRP A 419 -34.37 -27.77 -7.54
#